data_AF-A0A527ZE57-F1
#
_entry.id   AF-A0A527ZE57-F1
#
_cell.length_a   1.000
_cell.length_b   1.000
_cell.length_c   1.000
_cell.angle_alpha   90.00
_cell.angle_beta   90.00
_cell.angle_gamma   90.00
#
_symmetry.space_group_name_H-M   'P 1'
#
loop_
_entity.id
_entity.type
_entity.pdbx_description
1 polymer ?
#
loop_
_entity_poly.entity_id
_entity_poly.type
_entity_poly.pdbx_seq_one_letter_code
_entity_poly.pdbx_strand_id
1 'polypeptide(L)'
;MTGAVLEALASHWRRNRLQLLTLVLGLALATALWSGVQAINAEARASYDAAAATLAEGRFHQLMPREGDSMPQALFVALRRAGWLVSPVVEGRLRVGGTAVRLVGVDPLTAPPSSAASEALARTDLNRFLRAETLVAGPEMAALLEANMPNPVLVDQAVAPGSVLADIGVVQKLLGRAGRI
;
A
#
# COMPACT_ATOMS: atom_id res chain seq x y z
N MET A 1 22.46 -41.64 -36.34
CA MET A 1 23.25 -40.47 -36.82
C MET A 1 23.31 -39.31 -35.81
N THR A 2 22.37 -39.19 -34.86
CA THR A 2 22.39 -38.18 -33.79
C THR A 2 23.46 -38.40 -32.71
N GLY A 3 23.79 -39.67 -32.40
CA GLY A 3 24.78 -40.02 -31.37
C GLY A 3 26.20 -39.50 -31.69
N ALA A 4 26.66 -39.67 -32.92
CA ALA A 4 27.98 -39.18 -33.35
C ALA A 4 28.09 -37.64 -33.29
N VAL A 5 26.99 -36.94 -33.53
CA VAL A 5 26.93 -35.46 -33.44
C VAL A 5 26.98 -35.01 -31.97
N LEU A 6 26.25 -35.69 -31.08
CA LEU A 6 26.29 -35.42 -29.63
C LEU A 6 27.67 -35.71 -29.03
N GLU A 7 28.34 -36.78 -29.46
CA GLU A 7 29.71 -37.10 -29.03
C GLU A 7 30.73 -36.06 -29.52
N ALA A 8 30.61 -35.61 -30.77
CA ALA A 8 31.46 -34.56 -31.31
C ALA A 8 31.31 -33.24 -30.55
N LEU A 9 30.07 -32.86 -30.22
CA LEU A 9 29.78 -31.68 -29.38
C LEU A 9 30.31 -31.86 -27.95
N ALA A 10 30.07 -33.00 -27.31
CA ALA A 10 30.54 -33.27 -25.95
C ALA A 10 32.08 -33.26 -25.85
N SER A 11 32.77 -33.81 -26.86
CA SER A 11 34.24 -33.77 -26.97
C SER A 11 34.77 -32.33 -27.10
N HIS A 12 34.10 -31.49 -27.90
CA HIS A 12 34.47 -30.08 -28.07
C HIS A 12 34.40 -29.32 -26.74
N TRP A 13 33.29 -29.43 -26.01
CA TRP A 13 33.10 -28.77 -24.72
C TRP A 13 34.03 -29.30 -23.63
N ARG A 14 34.40 -30.58 -23.67
CA ARG A 14 35.36 -31.18 -22.72
C ARG A 14 36.78 -30.66 -22.89
N ARG A 15 37.18 -30.28 -24.13
CA ARG A 15 38.46 -29.65 -24.45
C ARG A 15 38.43 -28.13 -24.22
N ASN A 16 37.32 -27.47 -24.54
CA ASN A 16 37.15 -26.02 -24.39
C ASN A 16 36.36 -25.65 -23.12
N ARG A 17 36.84 -26.10 -21.94
CA ARG A 17 36.13 -25.94 -20.66
C ARG A 17 35.88 -24.48 -20.26
N LEU A 18 36.80 -23.58 -20.57
CA LEU A 18 36.65 -22.14 -20.31
C LEU A 18 35.54 -21.50 -21.15
N GLN A 19 35.38 -21.94 -22.39
CA GLN A 19 34.32 -21.48 -23.28
C GLN A 19 32.95 -21.98 -22.80
N LEU A 20 32.86 -23.24 -22.35
CA LEU A 20 31.63 -23.76 -21.73
C LEU A 20 31.26 -22.96 -20.49
N LEU A 21 32.23 -22.73 -19.60
CA LEU A 21 32.01 -22.03 -18.34
C LEU A 21 31.50 -20.62 -18.56
N THR A 22 32.12 -19.86 -19.46
CA THR A 22 31.69 -18.50 -19.81
C THR A 22 30.30 -18.46 -20.42
N LEU A 23 29.94 -19.44 -21.25
CA LEU A 23 28.61 -19.54 -21.86
C LEU A 23 27.53 -19.84 -20.81
N VAL A 24 27.78 -20.78 -19.91
CA VAL A 24 26.88 -21.09 -18.80
C VAL A 24 26.75 -19.91 -17.84
N LEU A 25 27.86 -19.24 -17.50
CA LEU A 25 27.82 -18.05 -16.64
C LEU A 25 27.03 -16.92 -17.29
N GLY A 26 27.26 -16.65 -18.58
CA GLY A 26 26.54 -15.60 -19.31
C GLY A 26 25.04 -15.86 -19.37
N LEU A 27 24.64 -17.11 -19.64
CA LEU A 27 23.24 -17.51 -19.63
C LEU A 27 22.61 -17.38 -18.23
N ALA A 28 23.30 -17.88 -17.20
CA ALA A 28 22.85 -17.77 -15.82
C ALA A 28 22.69 -16.30 -15.39
N LEU A 29 23.68 -15.45 -15.68
CA LEU A 29 23.63 -14.02 -15.37
C LEU A 29 22.49 -13.30 -16.10
N ALA A 30 22.28 -13.60 -17.39
CA ALA A 30 21.17 -13.01 -18.14
C ALA A 30 19.81 -13.40 -17.54
N THR A 31 19.62 -14.68 -17.20
CA THR A 31 18.38 -15.14 -16.56
C THR A 31 18.18 -14.58 -15.15
N ALA A 32 19.26 -14.50 -14.35
CA ALA A 32 19.22 -13.94 -13.01
C ALA A 32 18.89 -12.44 -13.03
N LEU A 33 19.49 -11.68 -13.96
CA LEU A 33 19.21 -10.26 -14.13
C LEU A 33 17.75 -10.03 -14.56
N TRP A 34 17.27 -10.82 -15.52
CA TRP A 34 15.89 -10.74 -15.98
C TRP A 34 14.89 -11.03 -14.85
N SER A 35 15.05 -12.15 -14.15
CA SER A 35 14.19 -12.52 -13.02
C SER A 35 14.30 -11.54 -11.85
N GLY A 36 15.50 -11.04 -11.56
CA GLY A 36 15.73 -10.07 -10.50
C GLY A 36 15.02 -8.74 -10.76
N VAL A 37 15.14 -8.20 -11.98
CA VAL A 37 14.44 -6.97 -12.39
C VAL A 37 12.93 -7.17 -12.33
N GLN A 38 12.43 -8.32 -12.79
CA GLN A 38 10.99 -8.60 -12.77
C GLN A 38 10.46 -8.78 -11.35
N ALA A 39 11.20 -9.44 -10.45
CA ALA A 39 10.81 -9.57 -9.05
C ALA A 39 10.74 -8.20 -8.35
N ILE A 40 11.76 -7.35 -8.55
CA ILE A 40 11.78 -5.99 -7.99
C ILE A 40 10.64 -5.14 -8.57
N ASN A 41 10.40 -5.23 -9.88
CA ASN A 41 9.33 -4.49 -10.53
C ASN A 41 7.93 -4.98 -10.12
N ALA A 42 7.78 -6.28 -9.84
CA ALA A 42 6.53 -6.85 -9.34
C ALA A 42 6.25 -6.38 -7.91
N GLU A 43 7.27 -6.37 -7.04
CA GLU A 43 7.17 -5.85 -5.68
C GLU A 43 6.79 -4.36 -5.69
N ALA A 44 7.44 -3.57 -6.55
CA ALA A 44 7.11 -2.16 -6.72
C ALA A 44 5.67 -1.96 -7.19
N ARG A 45 5.20 -2.70 -8.20
CA ARG A 45 3.82 -2.63 -8.70
C ARG A 45 2.80 -3.04 -7.63
N ALA A 46 3.07 -4.10 -6.87
CA ALA A 46 2.22 -4.52 -5.77
C ALA A 46 2.10 -3.43 -4.69
N SER A 47 3.22 -2.76 -4.37
CA SER A 47 3.22 -1.61 -3.45
C SER A 47 2.40 -0.43 -3.98
N TYR A 48 2.51 -0.11 -5.28
CA TYR A 48 1.73 0.95 -5.92
C TYR A 48 0.24 0.61 -6.03
N ASP A 49 -0.11 -0.60 -6.46
CA ASP A 49 -1.49 -1.05 -6.58
C ASP A 49 -2.18 -1.08 -5.21
N ALA A 50 -1.46 -1.46 -4.16
CA ALA A 50 -1.95 -1.38 -2.79
C ALA A 50 -2.17 0.07 -2.34
N ALA A 51 -1.25 0.99 -2.66
CA ALA A 51 -1.40 2.42 -2.37
C ALA A 51 -2.59 3.05 -3.13
N ALA A 52 -2.87 2.60 -4.35
CA ALA A 52 -4.03 3.04 -5.13
C ALA A 52 -5.35 2.45 -4.60
N ALA A 53 -5.32 1.19 -4.16
CA ALA A 53 -6.48 0.51 -3.57
C ALA A 53 -6.92 1.12 -2.24
N THR A 54 -5.98 1.65 -1.45
CA THR A 54 -6.30 2.30 -0.16
C THR A 54 -7.03 3.64 -0.33
N LEU A 55 -6.91 4.31 -1.47
CA LEU A 55 -7.51 5.62 -1.71
C LEU A 55 -8.62 5.67 -2.76
N ALA A 56 -8.95 4.54 -3.39
CA ALA A 56 -9.79 4.56 -4.59
C ALA A 56 -9.29 5.59 -5.63
N GLU A 57 -7.96 5.79 -5.69
CA GLU A 57 -7.32 6.68 -6.65
C GLU A 57 -7.70 6.22 -8.06
N GLY A 58 -8.40 7.10 -8.80
CA GLY A 58 -8.81 6.86 -10.18
C GLY A 58 -10.23 6.30 -10.40
N ARG A 59 -10.98 5.93 -9.34
CA ARG A 59 -12.39 5.50 -9.50
C ARG A 59 -13.42 6.60 -9.24
N PHE A 60 -13.07 7.62 -8.46
CA PHE A 60 -13.98 8.70 -8.09
C PHE A 60 -13.39 10.07 -8.42
N HIS A 61 -14.26 11.04 -8.73
CA HIS A 61 -13.84 12.43 -8.90
C HIS A 61 -13.37 13.00 -7.56
N GLN A 62 -12.17 13.59 -7.55
CA GLN A 62 -11.58 14.17 -6.35
C GLN A 62 -11.73 15.69 -6.33
N LEU A 63 -12.08 16.22 -5.15
CA LEU A 63 -12.06 17.65 -4.86
C LEU A 63 -10.78 17.93 -4.08
N MET A 64 -9.86 18.66 -4.69
CA MET A 64 -8.57 19.00 -4.07
C MET A 64 -8.54 20.48 -3.67
N PRO A 65 -7.82 20.84 -2.60
CA PRO A 65 -7.57 22.24 -2.29
C PRO A 65 -6.84 22.91 -3.45
N ARG A 66 -7.25 24.15 -3.77
CA ARG A 66 -6.60 24.95 -4.83
C ARG A 66 -5.20 25.42 -4.43
N GLU A 67 -4.99 25.64 -3.13
CA GLU A 67 -3.70 25.97 -2.53
C GLU A 67 -3.55 25.28 -1.16
N GLY A 68 -2.35 24.76 -0.89
CA GLY A 68 -2.01 24.06 0.35
C GLY A 68 -2.52 22.61 0.42
N ASP A 69 -2.32 21.99 1.59
CA ASP A 69 -2.57 20.55 1.81
C ASP A 69 -3.87 20.26 2.58
N SER A 70 -4.79 21.23 2.69
CA SER A 70 -6.05 21.01 3.42
C SER A 70 -7.18 21.94 2.99
N MET A 71 -8.41 21.46 3.17
CA MET A 71 -9.67 22.14 2.96
C MET A 71 -10.42 22.29 4.29
N PRO A 72 -11.26 23.33 4.46
CA PRO A 72 -12.12 23.44 5.63
C PRO A 72 -13.13 22.30 5.67
N GLN A 73 -13.27 21.61 6.81
CA GLN A 73 -14.30 20.58 6.98
C GLN A 73 -15.72 21.11 6.76
N ALA A 74 -15.95 22.41 6.98
CA ALA A 74 -17.21 23.08 6.70
C ALA A 74 -17.65 22.93 5.23
N LEU A 75 -16.71 22.83 4.29
CA LEU A 75 -17.02 22.63 2.86
C LEU A 75 -17.61 21.23 2.62
N PHE A 76 -17.05 20.19 3.23
CA PHE A 76 -17.62 18.85 3.21
C PHE A 76 -19.05 18.85 3.78
N VAL A 77 -19.26 19.49 4.93
CA VAL A 77 -20.59 19.59 5.55
C VAL A 77 -21.57 20.31 4.63
N ALA A 78 -21.16 21.39 3.97
CA ALA A 78 -21.99 22.12 3.03
C ALA A 78 -22.39 21.27 1.81
N LEU A 79 -21.42 20.55 1.20
CA LEU A 79 -21.68 19.65 0.08
C LEU A 79 -22.64 18.52 0.46
N ARG A 80 -22.47 17.91 1.63
CA ARG A 80 -23.38 16.88 2.13
C ARG A 80 -24.78 17.42 2.37
N ARG A 81 -24.92 18.61 2.95
CA ARG A 81 -26.22 19.27 3.15
C ARG A 81 -26.91 19.63 1.83
N ALA A 82 -26.14 19.91 0.79
CA ALA A 82 -26.64 20.14 -0.56
C ALA A 82 -26.98 18.85 -1.33
N GLY A 83 -26.87 17.67 -0.69
CA GLY A 83 -27.27 16.38 -1.27
C GLY A 83 -26.20 15.67 -2.09
N TRP A 84 -24.96 16.19 -2.13
CA TRP A 84 -23.88 15.54 -2.86
C TRP A 84 -23.35 14.31 -2.11
N LEU A 85 -23.04 13.24 -2.86
CA LEU A 85 -22.40 12.03 -2.34
C LEU A 85 -20.89 12.21 -2.28
N VAL A 86 -20.44 13.01 -1.31
CA VAL A 86 -19.01 13.20 -1.03
C VAL A 86 -18.59 12.45 0.23
N SER A 87 -17.33 12.02 0.26
CA SER A 87 -16.67 11.43 1.42
C SER A 87 -15.39 12.21 1.70
N PRO A 88 -15.13 12.64 2.95
CA PRO A 88 -13.93 13.36 3.31
C PRO A 88 -12.79 12.36 3.52
N VAL A 89 -11.59 12.75 3.09
CA VAL A 89 -10.36 11.97 3.27
C VAL A 89 -9.30 12.91 3.81
N VAL A 90 -8.52 12.43 4.78
CA VAL A 90 -7.40 13.17 5.37
C VAL A 90 -6.15 12.33 5.29
N GLU A 91 -5.10 12.88 4.69
CA GLU A 91 -3.83 12.19 4.56
C GLU A 91 -2.71 12.95 5.26
N GLY A 92 -1.80 12.17 5.84
CA GLY A 92 -0.57 12.72 6.41
C GLY A 92 0.46 11.64 6.69
N ARG A 93 1.63 12.10 7.15
CA ARG A 93 2.71 11.22 7.60
C ARG A 93 2.94 11.47 9.08
N LEU A 94 3.01 10.39 9.86
CA LEU A 94 3.38 10.41 11.27
C LEU A 94 4.65 9.59 11.46
N ARG A 95 5.54 10.05 12.34
CA ARG A 95 6.70 9.27 12.76
C ARG A 95 6.34 8.45 13.99
N VAL A 96 6.45 7.13 13.88
CA VAL A 96 6.17 6.18 14.94
C VAL A 96 7.39 5.28 15.09
N GLY A 97 7.99 5.22 16.29
CA GLY A 97 9.20 4.41 16.53
C GLY A 97 10.39 4.72 15.60
N GLY A 98 10.49 5.96 15.10
CA GLY A 98 11.52 6.37 14.12
C GLY A 98 11.19 6.07 12.65
N THR A 99 10.12 5.31 12.38
CA THR A 99 9.65 5.00 11.03
C THR A 99 8.57 5.99 10.59
N ALA A 100 8.62 6.44 9.33
CA ALA A 100 7.56 7.28 8.77
C ALA A 100 6.42 6.39 8.29
N VAL A 101 5.22 6.62 8.84
CA VAL A 101 4.00 5.87 8.55
C VAL A 101 3.00 6.80 7.85
N ARG A 102 2.36 6.33 6.79
CA ARG A 102 1.28 7.07 6.12
C ARG A 102 -0.03 6.84 6.87
N LEU A 103 -0.68 7.91 7.32
CA LEU A 103 -2.01 7.88 7.91
C LEU A 103 -3.04 8.30 6.87
N VAL A 104 -4.09 7.51 6.75
CA VAL A 104 -5.25 7.80 5.90
C VAL A 104 -6.50 7.78 6.79
N GLY A 105 -7.12 8.93 6.92
CA GLY A 105 -8.35 9.14 7.67
C GLY A 105 -9.54 9.12 6.73
N VAL A 106 -10.51 8.26 7.00
CA VAL A 106 -11.73 8.11 6.21
C VAL A 106 -12.95 8.19 7.11
N ASP A 107 -14.06 8.69 6.58
CA ASP A 107 -15.33 8.67 7.30
C ASP A 107 -16.11 7.38 6.95
N PRO A 108 -16.32 6.47 7.92
CA PRO A 108 -16.95 5.18 7.68
C PRO A 108 -18.40 5.27 7.23
N LEU A 109 -19.11 6.35 7.57
CA LEU A 109 -20.53 6.52 7.23
C LEU A 109 -20.74 7.02 5.80
N THR A 110 -19.69 7.60 5.22
CA THR A 110 -19.76 8.22 3.89
C THR A 110 -18.81 7.57 2.88
N ALA A 111 -17.94 6.67 3.32
CA ALA A 111 -17.02 5.92 2.49
C ALA A 111 -17.75 5.19 1.34
N PRO A 112 -17.23 5.27 0.09
CA PRO A 112 -17.84 4.56 -1.02
C PRO A 112 -17.84 3.04 -0.79
N PRO A 113 -18.93 2.34 -1.13
CA PRO A 113 -18.94 0.87 -1.15
C PRO A 113 -17.88 0.38 -2.14
N SER A 114 -17.09 -0.63 -1.75
CA SER A 114 -15.90 -1.17 -2.46
C SER A 114 -14.58 -0.39 -2.30
N SER A 115 -14.50 0.56 -1.37
CA SER A 115 -13.21 1.10 -0.93
C SER A 115 -12.53 0.14 0.05
N ALA A 116 -11.19 0.08 0.07
CA ALA A 116 -10.44 -0.68 1.08
C ALA A 116 -10.85 -0.30 2.51
N ALA A 117 -11.19 0.98 2.70
CA ALA A 117 -11.83 1.46 3.92
C ALA A 117 -13.14 0.76 4.23
N SER A 118 -14.11 0.78 3.31
CA SER A 118 -15.39 0.10 3.50
C SER A 118 -15.24 -1.41 3.72
N GLU A 119 -14.25 -2.06 3.10
CA GLU A 119 -13.97 -3.48 3.29
C GLU A 119 -13.36 -3.79 4.65
N ALA A 120 -12.38 -3.00 5.09
CA ALA A 120 -11.80 -3.11 6.42
C ALA A 120 -12.86 -2.87 7.51
N LEU A 121 -13.75 -1.91 7.29
CA LEU A 121 -14.90 -1.59 8.13
C LEU A 121 -16.00 -2.65 8.09
N ALA A 122 -16.19 -3.37 6.99
CA ALA A 122 -17.16 -4.48 6.90
C ALA A 122 -16.66 -5.75 7.60
N ARG A 123 -15.34 -5.98 7.61
CA ARG A 123 -14.69 -7.10 8.30
C ARG A 123 -14.50 -6.84 9.80
N THR A 124 -14.46 -5.57 10.19
CA THR A 124 -14.32 -5.10 11.56
C THR A 124 -15.69 -4.79 12.16
N ASP A 125 -15.89 -5.04 13.46
CA ASP A 125 -17.08 -4.54 14.15
C ASP A 125 -17.07 -3.00 14.16
N LEU A 126 -17.96 -2.37 13.39
CA LEU A 126 -18.09 -0.90 13.24
C LEU A 126 -18.15 -0.19 14.61
N ASN A 127 -18.78 -0.82 15.61
CA ASN A 127 -18.86 -0.27 16.96
C ASN A 127 -17.49 -0.22 17.66
N ARG A 128 -16.60 -1.19 17.40
CA ARG A 128 -15.25 -1.23 17.94
C ARG A 128 -14.38 -0.15 17.30
N PHE A 129 -14.47 -0.03 15.97
CA PHE A 129 -13.73 0.96 15.19
C PHE A 129 -14.07 2.40 15.64
N LEU A 130 -15.36 2.70 15.83
CA LEU A 130 -15.83 4.04 16.22
C LEU A 130 -15.54 4.38 17.69
N ARG A 131 -15.58 3.41 18.61
CA ARG A 131 -15.44 3.69 20.06
C ARG A 131 -14.00 3.75 20.55
N ALA A 132 -13.10 3.00 19.91
CA ALA A 132 -11.77 2.78 20.47
C ALA A 132 -10.66 3.51 19.70
N GLU A 133 -10.99 4.49 18.85
CA GLU A 133 -10.02 5.22 18.01
C GLU A 133 -9.04 4.25 17.31
N THR A 134 -9.59 3.16 16.74
CA THR A 134 -8.82 2.01 16.29
C THR A 134 -8.02 2.31 15.03
N LEU A 135 -6.79 1.83 14.98
CA LEU A 135 -5.92 1.89 13.81
C LEU A 135 -5.99 0.55 13.08
N VAL A 136 -6.28 0.57 11.78
CA VAL A 136 -6.24 -0.62 10.94
C VAL A 136 -4.97 -0.55 10.08
N ALA A 137 -4.12 -1.57 10.18
CA ALA A 137 -2.82 -1.57 9.53
C ALA A 137 -2.49 -2.95 8.94
N GLY A 138 -1.55 -2.97 8.00
CA GLY A 138 -0.96 -4.23 7.53
C GLY A 138 -0.16 -4.93 8.64
N PRO A 139 0.07 -6.26 8.52
CA PRO A 139 0.74 -7.06 9.55
C PRO A 139 2.15 -6.59 9.88
N GLU A 140 2.87 -6.03 8.91
CA GLU A 140 4.19 -5.44 9.07
C GLU A 140 4.26 -4.26 10.04
N MET A 141 3.18 -3.48 10.16
CA MET A 141 3.14 -2.25 10.93
C MET A 141 2.49 -2.45 12.30
N ALA A 142 1.78 -3.57 12.48
CA ALA A 142 1.00 -3.86 13.67
C ALA A 142 1.86 -3.80 14.95
N ALA A 143 2.97 -4.53 14.97
CA ALA A 143 3.87 -4.56 16.12
C ALA A 143 4.49 -3.19 16.43
N LEU A 144 4.80 -2.39 15.39
CA LEU A 144 5.35 -1.05 15.55
C LEU A 144 4.32 -0.10 16.15
N LEU A 145 3.06 -0.18 15.70
CA LEU A 145 1.97 0.67 16.20
C LEU A 145 1.59 0.28 17.63
N GLU A 146 1.43 -1.02 17.92
CA GLU A 146 1.10 -1.50 19.27
C GLU A 146 2.15 -1.10 20.32
N ALA A 147 3.43 -1.06 19.92
CA ALA A 147 4.53 -0.67 20.82
C ALA A 147 4.64 0.84 21.06
N ASN A 148 4.13 1.68 20.17
CA ASN A 148 4.38 3.13 20.18
C ASN A 148 3.11 3.99 20.27
N MET A 149 1.93 3.41 20.09
CA MET A 149 0.66 4.11 20.05
C MET A 149 -0.28 3.56 21.14
N PRO A 150 -1.04 4.42 21.83
CA PRO A 150 -2.04 3.98 22.81
C PRO A 150 -3.31 3.42 22.15
N ASN A 151 -3.44 3.57 20.83
CA ASN A 151 -4.60 3.14 20.06
C ASN A 151 -4.57 1.62 19.83
N PRO A 152 -5.72 0.93 19.93
CA PRO A 152 -5.82 -0.46 19.54
C PRO A 152 -5.55 -0.61 18.05
N VAL A 153 -4.83 -1.67 17.69
CA VAL A 153 -4.45 -1.96 16.31
C VAL A 153 -5.21 -3.18 15.83
N LEU A 154 -5.78 -3.09 14.64
CA LEU A 154 -6.39 -4.19 13.91
C LEU A 154 -5.55 -4.48 12.69
N VAL A 155 -5.28 -5.77 12.48
CA VAL A 155 -4.49 -6.22 11.34
C VAL A 155 -5.41 -6.59 10.20
N ASP A 156 -5.24 -5.93 9.06
CA ASP A 156 -5.95 -6.26 7.82
C ASP A 156 -4.97 -6.26 6.64
N GLN A 157 -4.97 -7.36 5.87
CA GLN A 157 -4.13 -7.52 4.69
C GLN A 157 -4.60 -6.68 3.50
N ALA A 158 -5.83 -6.15 3.55
CA ALA A 158 -6.35 -5.24 2.54
C ALA A 158 -5.76 -3.82 2.67
N VAL A 159 -5.13 -3.48 3.80
CA VAL A 159 -4.45 -2.19 3.98
C VAL A 159 -3.08 -2.23 3.32
N ALA A 160 -2.76 -1.16 2.60
CA ALA A 160 -1.50 -1.05 1.89
C ALA A 160 -0.29 -1.11 2.83
N PRO A 161 0.82 -1.72 2.38
CA PRO A 161 2.09 -1.65 3.10
C PRO A 161 2.48 -0.20 3.43
N GLY A 162 3.06 0.01 4.61
CA GLY A 162 3.47 1.36 5.08
C GLY A 162 2.32 2.30 5.45
N SER A 163 1.06 1.88 5.32
CA SER A 163 -0.13 2.71 5.52
C SER A 163 -0.98 2.23 6.68
N VAL A 164 -1.68 3.18 7.30
CA VAL A 164 -2.58 2.95 8.43
C VAL A 164 -3.87 3.70 8.17
N LEU A 165 -4.98 2.98 8.26
CA LEU A 165 -6.33 3.50 8.10
C LEU A 165 -6.97 3.73 9.47
N ALA A 166 -7.63 4.86 9.66
CA ALA A 166 -8.44 5.10 10.85
C ALA A 166 -9.60 6.05 10.54
N ASP A 167 -10.47 6.25 11.54
CA ASP A 167 -11.50 7.28 11.47
C ASP A 167 -10.87 8.66 11.21
N ILE A 168 -11.54 9.46 10.40
CA ILE A 168 -11.09 10.81 10.03
C ILE A 168 -10.78 11.69 11.25
N GLY A 169 -11.59 11.63 12.30
CA GLY A 169 -11.37 12.40 13.52
C GLY A 169 -10.12 11.95 14.28
N VAL A 170 -9.82 10.65 14.28
CA VAL A 170 -8.60 10.09 14.89
C VAL A 170 -7.37 10.59 14.12
N VAL A 171 -7.38 10.49 12.80
CA VAL A 171 -6.26 10.96 11.97
C VAL A 171 -6.06 12.48 12.08
N GLN A 172 -7.14 13.26 12.10
CA GLN A 172 -7.06 14.70 12.35
C GLN A 172 -6.41 15.02 13.70
N LYS A 173 -6.73 14.28 14.77
CA LYS A 173 -6.09 14.44 16.08
C LYS A 173 -4.60 14.09 16.02
N LEU A 174 -4.26 12.94 15.45
CA LEU A 174 -2.88 12.45 15.34
C LEU A 174 -1.99 13.39 14.50
N LEU A 175 -2.56 14.05 13.49
CA LEU A 175 -1.85 15.01 12.64
C LEU A 175 -1.92 16.46 13.13
N GLY A 176 -2.66 16.75 14.22
CA GLY A 176 -2.87 18.12 14.71
C GLY A 176 -3.68 19.00 13.74
N ARG A 177 -4.57 18.40 12.93
CA ARG A 177 -5.36 19.04 11.87
C ARG A 177 -6.86 19.09 12.19
N ALA A 178 -7.23 19.30 13.44
CA ALA A 178 -8.63 19.34 13.86
C ALA A 178 -9.46 20.33 13.01
N GLY A 179 -10.57 19.86 12.41
CA GLY A 179 -11.45 20.68 11.58
C GLY A 179 -10.97 20.94 10.15
N ARG A 180 -9.85 20.33 9.74
CA ARG A 180 -9.28 20.45 8.39
C ARG A 180 -9.21 19.07 7.75
N ILE A 181 -9.67 18.98 6.50
CA ILE A 181 -9.63 17.74 5.72
C ILE A 181 -8.60 17.83 4.61
#